data_AF-A0A838MXW2-F1
#
_entry.id   AF-A0A838MXW2-F1
#
_cell.length_a   1.000
_cell.length_b   1.000
_cell.length_c   1.000
_cell.angle_alpha   90.00
_cell.angle_beta   90.00
_cell.angle_gamma   90.00
#
_symmetry.space_group_name_H-M   'P 1'
#
loop_
_entity.id
_entity.type
_entity.pdbx_description
1 polymer ?
#
loop_
_entity_poly.entity_id
_entity_poly.type
_entity_poly.pdbx_seq_one_letter_code
_entity_poly.pdbx_strand_id
1 'polypeptide(L)'
;MAKLRMSEEEFERQYAEAVRRGEERMATEPQAKSVSYDRKTNRLMIEMENGSTFILPCELLQGLAGAAPEDIAEVELLPYGNALHWEKLDADFSVAGLLAGDFGNRAWMAELRRKSESASSDLQMSSTVASGKKGRSAKNGKRCKSA
;
A
#
# COMPACT_ATOMS: atom_id res chain seq x y z
N MET A 1 32.49 24.69 -0.46
CA MET A 1 31.70 23.44 -0.41
C MET A 1 32.48 22.44 0.42
N ALA A 2 31.98 22.07 1.60
CA ALA A 2 32.64 21.09 2.45
C ALA A 2 32.50 19.71 1.80
N LYS A 3 33.62 19.11 1.39
CA LYS A 3 33.63 17.68 1.03
C LYS A 3 33.29 16.90 2.29
N LEU A 4 32.19 16.14 2.29
CA LEU A 4 32.05 15.02 3.22
C LEU A 4 33.27 14.12 3.01
N ARG A 5 34.23 14.20 3.91
CA ARG A 5 35.35 13.27 3.96
C ARG A 5 34.99 12.26 5.05
N MET A 6 34.15 11.30 4.71
CA MET A 6 34.01 10.08 5.51
C MET A 6 35.37 9.41 5.58
N SER A 7 35.75 8.89 6.75
CA SER A 7 36.97 8.10 6.84
C SER A 7 36.77 6.76 6.12
N GLU A 8 37.88 6.16 5.67
CA GLU A 8 37.85 4.81 5.08
C GLU A 8 37.23 3.80 6.06
N GLU A 9 37.57 3.92 7.35
CA GLU A 9 37.02 3.07 8.42
C GLU A 9 35.50 3.25 8.63
N GLU A 10 35.00 4.48 8.50
CA GLU A 10 33.56 4.77 8.58
C GLU A 10 32.81 4.20 7.38
N PHE A 11 33.38 4.33 6.18
CA PHE A 11 32.82 3.74 4.96
C PHE A 11 32.74 2.22 5.07
N GLU A 12 33.84 1.56 5.45
CA GLU A 12 33.89 0.11 5.62
C GLU A 12 32.90 -0.38 6.67
N ARG A 13 32.76 0.34 7.79
CA ARG A 13 31.76 -0.01 8.82
C ARG A 13 30.33 0.09 8.27
N GLN A 14 30.01 1.17 7.57
CA GLN A 14 28.66 1.35 6.99
C GLN A 14 28.37 0.30 5.91
N TYR A 15 29.36 0.00 5.07
CA TYR A 15 29.26 -1.03 4.05
C TYR A 15 29.01 -2.40 4.68
N ALA A 16 29.82 -2.80 5.66
CA ALA A 16 29.64 -4.06 6.38
C ALA A 16 28.27 -4.17 7.06
N GLU A 17 27.79 -3.07 7.66
CA GLU A 17 26.45 -3.04 8.26
C GLU A 17 25.33 -3.16 7.22
N ALA A 18 25.47 -2.49 6.07
CA ALA A 18 24.52 -2.60 4.96
C ALA A 18 24.48 -4.02 4.39
N VAL A 19 25.64 -4.66 4.21
CA VAL A 19 25.74 -6.06 3.77
C VAL A 19 25.04 -6.99 4.76
N ARG A 20 25.36 -6.89 6.06
CA ARG A 20 24.72 -7.71 7.10
C ARG A 20 23.21 -7.56 7.10
N ARG A 21 22.71 -6.32 7.03
CA ARG A 21 21.25 -6.06 6.95
C ARG A 21 20.66 -6.66 5.68
N GLY A 22 21.37 -6.62 4.56
CA GLY A 22 20.95 -7.25 3.30
C GLY A 22 20.82 -8.77 3.46
N GLU A 23 21.82 -9.42 4.04
CA GLU A 23 21.82 -10.87 4.29
C GLU A 23 20.68 -11.29 5.23
N GLU A 24 20.47 -10.55 6.32
CA GLU A 24 19.36 -10.80 7.27
C GLU A 24 17.99 -10.71 6.59
N ARG A 25 17.78 -9.69 5.74
CA ARG A 25 16.53 -9.54 4.97
C ARG A 25 16.35 -10.69 3.99
N MET A 26 17.39 -11.07 3.27
CA MET A 26 17.33 -12.19 2.33
C MET A 26 16.96 -13.51 3.00
N ALA A 27 17.35 -13.70 4.26
CA ALA A 27 17.03 -14.90 5.03
C ALA A 27 15.63 -14.90 5.65
N THR A 28 15.00 -13.74 5.84
CA THR A 28 13.77 -13.61 6.65
C THR A 28 12.59 -12.97 5.92
N GLU A 29 12.84 -12.16 4.89
CA GLU A 29 11.80 -11.48 4.14
C GLU A 29 11.14 -12.42 3.11
N PRO A 30 9.85 -12.22 2.86
CA PRO A 30 9.13 -13.01 1.87
C PRO A 30 9.62 -12.69 0.45
N GLN A 31 9.88 -13.74 -0.34
CA GLN A 31 10.35 -13.65 -1.71
C GLN A 31 9.21 -13.96 -2.70
N ALA A 32 9.08 -13.11 -3.71
CA ALA A 32 8.24 -13.35 -4.86
C ALA A 32 8.97 -14.26 -5.85
N LYS A 33 8.24 -15.24 -6.37
CA LYS A 33 8.67 -16.18 -7.40
C LYS A 33 8.36 -15.65 -8.80
N SER A 34 7.21 -14.99 -8.95
CA SER A 34 6.79 -14.43 -10.24
C SER A 34 5.87 -13.23 -10.03
N VAL A 35 5.78 -12.38 -11.05
CA VAL A 35 4.86 -11.25 -11.10
C VAL A 35 4.20 -11.19 -12.46
N SER A 36 2.92 -10.84 -12.49
CA SER A 36 2.17 -10.62 -13.73
C SER A 36 1.17 -9.49 -13.56
N TYR A 37 0.89 -8.81 -14.67
CA TYR A 37 -0.10 -7.74 -14.72
C TYR A 37 -1.33 -8.20 -15.52
N ASP A 38 -2.51 -8.11 -14.91
CA ASP A 38 -3.79 -8.28 -15.59
C ASP A 38 -4.35 -6.93 -16.04
N ARG A 39 -4.21 -6.68 -17.34
CA ARG A 39 -4.72 -5.47 -18.01
C ARG A 39 -6.24 -5.33 -17.95
N LYS A 40 -7.01 -6.42 -17.86
CA LYS A 40 -8.48 -6.35 -17.84
C LYS A 40 -8.99 -5.80 -16.52
N THR A 41 -8.34 -6.19 -15.42
CA THR A 41 -8.75 -5.79 -14.07
C THR A 41 -7.88 -4.67 -13.48
N ASN A 42 -6.83 -4.26 -14.20
CA ASN A 42 -5.80 -3.32 -13.76
C ASN A 42 -5.19 -3.73 -12.41
N ARG A 43 -4.79 -5.01 -12.32
CA ARG A 43 -4.26 -5.61 -11.10
C ARG A 43 -2.91 -6.26 -11.34
N LEU A 44 -2.05 -6.12 -10.33
CA LEU A 44 -0.81 -6.86 -10.23
C LEU A 44 -1.08 -8.17 -9.47
N MET A 45 -0.51 -9.27 -9.95
CA MET A 45 -0.53 -10.58 -9.30
C MET A 45 0.91 -10.99 -9.01
N ILE A 46 1.22 -11.20 -7.74
CA ILE A 46 2.54 -11.62 -7.26
C ILE A 46 2.41 -13.03 -6.71
N GLU A 47 3.10 -13.99 -7.31
CA GLU A 47 3.24 -15.34 -6.77
C GLU A 47 4.44 -15.38 -5.84
N MET A 48 4.26 -15.91 -4.64
CA MET A 48 5.28 -15.99 -3.61
C MET A 48 5.93 -17.39 -3.59
N GLU A 49 7.18 -17.49 -3.14
CA GLU A 49 7.89 -18.78 -3.03
C GLU A 49 7.18 -19.78 -2.09
N ASN A 50 6.45 -19.28 -1.09
CA ASN A 50 5.65 -20.11 -0.18
C ASN A 50 4.32 -20.60 -0.80
N GLY A 51 4.06 -20.32 -2.08
CA GLY A 51 2.85 -20.70 -2.81
C GLY A 51 1.65 -19.79 -2.59
N SER A 52 1.77 -18.74 -1.78
CA SER A 52 0.71 -17.73 -1.66
C SER A 52 0.71 -16.79 -2.87
N THR A 53 -0.45 -16.19 -3.16
CA THR A 53 -0.59 -15.20 -4.23
C THR A 53 -1.14 -13.92 -3.65
N PHE A 54 -0.48 -12.81 -3.94
CA PHE A 54 -0.92 -11.48 -3.55
C PHE A 54 -1.43 -10.71 -4.76
N ILE A 55 -2.63 -10.16 -4.66
CA ILE A 55 -3.29 -9.43 -5.75
C ILE A 55 -3.61 -8.02 -5.28
N LEU A 56 -3.09 -7.04 -6.00
CA LEU A 56 -3.25 -5.63 -5.66
C LEU A 56 -3.66 -4.81 -6.88
N PRO A 57 -4.61 -3.86 -6.73
CA PRO A 57 -4.95 -2.93 -7.81
C PRO A 57 -3.82 -1.91 -8.01
N CYS A 58 -3.43 -1.69 -9.28
CA CYS A 58 -2.33 -0.79 -9.64
C CYS A 58 -2.58 0.67 -9.22
N GLU A 59 -3.84 1.07 -9.09
CA GLU A 59 -4.25 2.41 -8.62
C GLU A 59 -3.85 2.74 -7.18
N LEU A 60 -3.50 1.73 -6.36
CA LEU A 60 -2.98 1.99 -5.02
C LEU A 60 -1.49 2.31 -5.04
N LEU A 61 -0.76 1.86 -6.05
CA LEU A 61 0.70 2.00 -6.09
C LEU A 61 1.06 3.38 -6.64
N GLN A 62 1.89 4.10 -5.90
CA GLN A 62 2.43 5.38 -6.34
C GLN A 62 3.21 5.22 -7.65
N GLY A 63 2.95 6.07 -8.64
CA GLY A 63 3.62 6.00 -9.95
C GLY A 63 2.94 5.05 -10.94
N LEU A 64 2.15 4.08 -10.47
CA LEU A 64 1.29 3.24 -11.34
C LEU A 64 -0.14 3.78 -11.43
N ALA A 65 -0.58 4.56 -10.44
CA ALA A 65 -1.89 5.19 -10.45
C ALA A 65 -2.04 6.11 -11.68
N GLY A 66 -3.00 5.78 -12.56
CA GLY A 66 -3.21 6.46 -13.83
C GLY A 66 -2.15 6.23 -14.92
N ALA A 67 -1.19 5.32 -14.71
CA ALA A 67 -0.19 4.98 -15.71
C ALA A 67 -0.79 4.18 -16.88
N ALA A 68 -0.12 4.22 -18.03
CA ALA A 68 -0.55 3.51 -19.22
C ALA A 68 -0.39 1.99 -19.00
N PRO A 69 -1.38 1.15 -19.37
CA PRO A 69 -1.29 -0.30 -19.15
C PRO A 69 -0.08 -0.96 -19.81
N GLU A 70 0.44 -0.36 -20.88
CA GLU A 70 1.64 -0.80 -21.58
C GLU A 70 2.88 -0.63 -20.70
N ASP A 71 2.99 0.49 -20.00
CA ASP A 71 4.13 0.77 -19.12
C ASP A 71 4.03 -0.05 -17.82
N ILE A 72 2.82 -0.29 -17.30
CA ILE A 72 2.62 -1.17 -16.14
C ILE A 72 2.98 -2.63 -16.48
N ALA A 73 2.76 -3.06 -17.71
CA ALA A 73 3.08 -4.43 -18.16
C ALA A 73 4.59 -4.70 -18.21
N GLU A 74 5.43 -3.67 -18.22
CA GLU A 74 6.89 -3.77 -18.19
C GLU A 74 7.45 -3.97 -16.78
N VAL A 75 6.67 -4.62 -15.91
CA VAL A 75 7.11 -4.99 -14.57
C VAL A 75 8.27 -5.98 -14.61
N GLU A 76 9.33 -5.68 -13.89
CA GLU A 76 10.46 -6.57 -13.69
C GLU A 76 10.54 -7.02 -12.23
N LEU A 77 10.76 -8.32 -12.03
CA LEU A 77 11.06 -8.88 -10.73
C LEU A 77 12.59 -8.90 -10.55
N LEU A 78 13.10 -8.25 -9.50
CA LEU A 78 14.53 -8.25 -9.23
C LEU A 78 15.04 -9.67 -8.90
N PRO A 79 16.35 -9.97 -9.12
CA PRO A 79 16.90 -11.34 -9.07
C PRO A 79 16.65 -12.14 -7.78
N TYR A 80 16.40 -11.45 -6.67
CA TYR A 80 16.17 -12.07 -5.37
C TYR A 80 14.69 -12.14 -4.97
N GLY A 81 13.78 -11.78 -5.88
CA GLY A 81 12.35 -11.81 -5.62
C GLY A 81 11.90 -10.82 -4.54
N ASN A 82 12.76 -9.88 -4.14
CA ASN A 82 12.52 -9.00 -3.00
C ASN A 82 11.90 -7.66 -3.38
N ALA A 83 11.94 -7.29 -4.66
CA ALA A 83 11.35 -6.06 -5.17
C ALA A 83 10.92 -6.17 -6.63
N LEU A 84 9.99 -5.29 -6.97
CA LEU A 84 9.44 -5.06 -8.29
C LEU A 84 9.94 -3.71 -8.79
N HIS A 85 10.31 -3.66 -10.07
CA HIS A 85 10.88 -2.50 -10.71
C HIS A 85 10.15 -2.18 -12.02
N TRP A 86 9.99 -0.90 -12.30
CA TRP A 86 9.52 -0.36 -13.57
C TRP A 86 10.48 0.73 -14.05
N GLU A 87 11.30 0.42 -15.05
CA GLU A 87 12.30 1.36 -15.60
C GLU A 87 11.64 2.63 -16.14
N LYS A 88 10.59 2.49 -16.96
CA LYS A 88 9.91 3.65 -17.58
C LYS A 88 9.16 4.53 -16.58
N LEU A 89 8.60 3.93 -15.54
CA LEU A 89 7.80 4.63 -14.55
C LEU A 89 8.66 5.19 -13.41
N ASP A 90 9.95 4.84 -13.36
CA ASP A 90 10.88 5.15 -12.27
C ASP A 90 10.25 4.78 -10.91
N ALA A 91 9.73 3.55 -10.85
CA ALA A 91 8.96 3.05 -9.72
C ALA A 91 9.52 1.73 -9.20
N ASP A 92 9.80 1.71 -7.90
CA ASP A 92 10.34 0.57 -7.17
C ASP A 92 9.46 0.24 -5.96
N PHE A 93 9.17 -1.05 -5.79
CA PHE A 93 8.42 -1.54 -4.66
C PHE A 93 9.07 -2.77 -4.06
N SER A 94 9.36 -2.74 -2.76
CA SER A 94 9.76 -3.97 -2.07
C SER A 94 8.54 -4.87 -1.88
N VAL A 95 8.72 -6.17 -2.10
CA VAL A 95 7.67 -7.19 -1.89
C VAL A 95 7.24 -7.20 -0.42
N ALA A 96 8.20 -7.07 0.51
CA ALA A 96 7.90 -6.93 1.92
C ALA A 96 7.07 -5.67 2.24
N GLY A 97 7.37 -4.53 1.60
CA GLY A 97 6.60 -3.30 1.77
C GLY A 97 5.17 -3.42 1.25
N LEU A 98 4.99 -4.01 0.06
CA LEU A 98 3.66 -4.26 -0.50
C LEU A 98 2.79 -5.15 0.42
N LEU A 99 3.40 -6.18 1.03
CA LEU A 99 2.71 -7.04 2.00
C LEU A 99 2.39 -6.33 3.32
N ALA A 100 3.21 -5.36 3.72
CA ALA A 100 2.96 -4.50 4.88
C ALA A 100 1.91 -3.40 4.60
N GLY A 101 1.48 -3.23 3.35
CA GLY A 101 0.54 -2.20 2.94
C GLY A 101 1.20 -0.84 2.61
N ASP A 102 2.50 -0.81 2.40
CA ASP A 102 3.24 0.38 1.96
C ASP A 102 3.20 0.50 0.44
N PHE A 103 2.32 1.36 -0.09
CA PHE A 103 2.11 1.53 -1.53
C PHE A 103 2.75 2.80 -2.10
N GLY A 104 3.63 3.46 -1.34
CA GLY A 104 4.33 4.66 -1.77
C GLY A 104 4.88 5.44 -0.59
N ASN A 105 5.29 6.67 -0.86
CA ASN A 105 5.82 7.57 0.15
C ASN A 105 4.74 8.03 1.14
N ARG A 106 5.18 8.69 2.21
CA ARG A 106 4.30 9.15 3.29
C ARG A 106 3.18 10.09 2.82
N ALA A 107 3.45 10.93 1.83
CA ALA A 107 2.46 11.87 1.31
C ALA A 107 1.38 11.13 0.50
N TRP A 108 1.79 10.17 -0.32
CA TRP A 108 0.90 9.29 -1.07
C TRP A 108 -0.01 8.47 -0.16
N MET A 109 0.58 7.82 0.85
CA MET A 109 -0.18 7.03 1.83
C MET A 109 -1.21 7.87 2.60
N ALA A 110 -0.86 9.12 2.94
CA ALA A 110 -1.80 10.05 3.56
C ALA A 110 -2.97 10.44 2.64
N GLU A 111 -2.72 10.56 1.34
CA GLU A 111 -3.76 10.83 0.34
C GLU A 111 -4.70 9.63 0.15
N LEU A 112 -4.14 8.42 -0.01
CA LEU A 112 -4.93 7.19 -0.07
C LEU A 112 -5.86 7.05 1.15
N ARG A 113 -5.33 7.34 2.34
CA ARG A 113 -6.11 7.32 3.57
C ARG A 113 -7.26 8.33 3.53
N ARG A 114 -7.01 9.59 3.17
CA ARG A 114 -8.07 10.61 3.03
C ARG A 114 -9.16 10.18 2.06
N LYS A 115 -8.78 9.63 0.89
CA LYS A 115 -9.72 9.15 -0.13
C LYS A 115 -10.57 7.97 0.37
N SER A 116 -9.98 7.09 1.16
CA SER A 116 -10.72 5.97 1.79
C SER A 116 -11.68 6.46 2.88
N GLU A 117 -11.29 7.46 3.66
CA GLU A 117 -12.12 8.05 4.73
C GLU A 117 -13.31 8.83 4.13
N SER A 118 -13.11 9.59 3.05
CA SER A 118 -14.19 10.30 2.36
C SER A 118 -15.22 9.34 1.74
N ALA A 119 -14.76 8.25 1.12
CA ALA A 119 -15.65 7.23 0.56
C ALA A 119 -16.51 6.57 1.66
N SER A 120 -15.95 6.36 2.86
CA SER A 120 -16.69 5.83 4.00
C SER A 120 -17.75 6.83 4.52
N SER A 121 -17.42 8.13 4.58
CA SER A 121 -18.39 9.16 4.98
C SER A 121 -19.54 9.35 3.98
N ASP A 122 -19.28 9.23 2.68
CA ASP A 122 -20.31 9.34 1.63
C ASP A 122 -21.31 8.15 1.68
N LEU A 123 -20.81 6.95 1.96
CA LEU A 123 -21.64 5.77 2.23
C LEU A 123 -22.47 5.93 3.52
N GLN A 124 -21.92 6.60 4.54
CA GLN A 124 -22.63 6.85 5.79
C GLN A 124 -23.69 7.96 5.66
N MET A 125 -23.47 8.98 4.82
CA MET A 125 -24.44 10.03 4.52
C MET A 125 -25.60 9.52 3.65
N SER A 126 -25.32 8.70 2.63
CA SER A 126 -26.38 8.10 1.80
C SER A 126 -27.30 7.16 2.59
N SER A 127 -26.77 6.43 3.59
CA SER A 127 -27.58 5.57 4.46
C SER A 127 -28.38 6.33 5.53
N THR A 128 -27.90 7.47 6.02
CA THR A 128 -28.68 8.33 6.96
C THR A 128 -29.81 9.09 6.26
N VAL A 129 -29.61 9.52 5.01
CA VAL A 129 -30.68 10.19 4.22
C VAL A 129 -31.79 9.20 3.82
N ALA A 130 -31.46 7.91 3.62
CA ALA A 130 -32.45 6.86 3.31
C ALA A 130 -33.33 6.44 4.51
N SER A 131 -32.88 6.70 5.76
CA SER A 131 -33.61 6.31 6.98
C SER A 131 -34.47 7.45 7.57
N GLY A 132 -34.47 8.63 6.95
CA GLY A 132 -35.27 9.80 7.32
C GLY A 132 -36.72 9.78 6.85
N LYS A 133 -37.44 8.66 6.91
CA LYS A 133 -38.90 8.58 6.64
C LYS A 133 -39.61 7.52 7.49
N LYS A 134 -39.57 7.64 8.82
CA LYS A 134 -40.61 7.06 9.68
C LYS A 134 -40.65 7.72 11.06
N GLY A 135 -41.79 8.32 11.39
CA GLY A 135 -42.22 8.54 12.77
C GLY A 135 -42.16 9.98 13.31
N ARG A 136 -43.08 10.83 12.87
CA ARG A 136 -43.64 11.87 13.75
C ARG A 136 -44.76 11.23 14.59
N SER A 137 -44.61 11.18 15.91
CA SER A 137 -45.71 11.21 16.90
C SER A 137 -45.08 11.46 18.29
N ALA A 138 -45.03 12.70 18.77
CA ALA A 138 -46.06 13.38 19.56
C ALA A 138 -46.27 12.82 20.99
N LYS A 139 -45.67 13.55 21.94
CA LYS A 139 -46.02 13.80 23.35
C LYS A 139 -47.06 12.89 24.04
N ASN A 140 -46.67 12.41 25.24
CA ASN A 140 -47.27 12.76 26.55
C ASN A 140 -47.43 11.53 27.45
N GLY A 141 -46.63 11.42 28.50
CA GLY A 141 -46.74 10.38 29.53
C GLY A 141 -46.60 10.99 30.92
N LYS A 142 -47.74 11.21 31.56
CA LYS A 142 -47.90 11.83 32.89
C LYS A 142 -47.06 11.15 33.98
N ARG A 143 -46.54 11.99 34.87
CA ARG A 143 -46.17 11.65 36.26
C ARG A 143 -47.30 10.86 36.93
N CYS A 144 -46.96 9.74 37.58
CA CYS A 144 -47.74 9.19 38.69
C CYS A 144 -46.79 8.90 39.86
N LYS A 145 -47.15 9.46 41.02
CA LYS A 145 -46.55 9.23 42.33
C LYS A 145 -47.22 8.01 43.00
N SER A 146 -46.49 7.49 44.00
CA SER A 146 -46.94 6.89 45.29
C SER A 146 -47.58 5.49 45.28
N ALA A 147 -46.94 4.57 46.01
CA ALA A 147 -47.38 4.14 47.34
C ALA A 147 -46.15 3.83 48.20
#